data_AF-J1EQA9-F1
#
_entry.id   AF-J1EQA9-F1
#
_cell.length_a   1.000
_cell.length_b   1.000
_cell.length_c   1.000
_cell.angle_alpha   90.00
_cell.angle_beta   90.00
_cell.angle_gamma   90.00
#
_symmetry.space_group_name_H-M   'P 1'
#
loop_
_entity.id
_entity.type
_entity.pdbx_description
1 polymer ?
#
loop_
_entity_poly.entity_id
_entity_poly.type
_entity_poly.pdbx_seq_one_letter_code
_entity_poly.pdbx_strand_id
1 'polypeptide(L)'
;MDQTSPALPAQGLACPDFTDIQGQYLAFIWAYGLINGRPPAERDMQQFFAVTAPSVHQMVLTLERHGLIRRQPGTARSIELLLDYNCLPVLRPRHTGKTSVQQH
;
A
#
# COMPACT_ATOMS: atom_id res chain seq x y z
N MET A 1 36.97 -10.02 14.26
CA MET A 1 36.05 -8.98 13.75
C MET A 1 34.86 -9.74 13.20
N ASP A 2 33.87 -9.95 14.06
CA ASP A 2 32.78 -10.89 13.83
C ASP A 2 31.80 -10.31 12.81
N GLN A 3 31.61 -11.06 11.71
CA GLN A 3 30.67 -10.72 10.66
C GLN A 3 29.25 -11.11 11.08
N THR A 4 28.61 -10.28 11.91
CA THR A 4 27.16 -10.38 12.14
C THR A 4 26.43 -9.41 11.22
N SER A 5 26.37 -9.76 9.92
CA SER A 5 25.27 -9.30 9.07
C SER A 5 24.02 -10.04 9.56
N PRO A 6 22.95 -9.37 10.01
CA PRO A 6 21.71 -10.06 10.26
C PRO A 6 21.20 -10.57 8.91
N ALA A 7 21.21 -11.90 8.76
CA ALA A 7 20.46 -12.58 7.73
C ALA A 7 19.03 -12.05 7.78
N LEU A 8 18.66 -11.28 6.76
CA LEU A 8 17.27 -10.94 6.47
C LEU A 8 16.49 -12.26 6.52
N PRO A 9 15.44 -12.38 7.36
CA PRO A 9 14.64 -13.57 7.31
C PRO A 9 14.05 -13.63 5.92
N ALA A 10 14.45 -14.64 5.15
CA ALA A 10 13.72 -15.12 3.99
C ALA A 10 12.38 -15.67 4.51
N GLN A 11 11.47 -14.77 4.89
CA GLN A 11 10.08 -15.08 5.18
C GLN A 11 9.50 -15.45 3.81
N GLY A 12 9.52 -16.75 3.52
CA GLY A 12 9.24 -17.29 2.21
C GLY A 12 7.85 -16.90 1.71
N LEU A 13 7.78 -16.63 0.40
CA LEU A 13 6.77 -17.04 -0.59
C LEU A 13 5.28 -17.26 -0.21
N ALA A 14 4.83 -16.81 0.96
CA ALA A 14 3.45 -16.87 1.40
C ALA A 14 2.88 -15.47 1.36
N CYS A 15 1.75 -15.33 0.68
CA CYS A 15 1.08 -14.05 0.58
C CYS A 15 0.64 -13.59 1.98
N PRO A 16 1.05 -12.40 2.41
CA PRO A 16 0.71 -11.92 3.74
C PRO A 16 -0.80 -11.75 3.86
N ASP A 17 -1.34 -12.03 5.04
CA ASP A 17 -2.77 -11.81 5.32
C ASP A 17 -3.06 -10.31 5.35
N PHE A 18 -3.93 -9.87 4.43
CA PHE A 18 -4.46 -8.51 4.40
C PHE A 18 -5.95 -8.54 4.04
N THR A 19 -6.66 -7.50 4.46
CA THR A 19 -8.07 -7.31 4.10
C THR A 19 -8.21 -6.99 2.60
N ASP A 20 -9.40 -7.23 2.03
CA ASP A 20 -9.71 -6.84 0.66
C ASP A 20 -9.30 -5.40 0.35
N ILE A 21 -9.60 -4.45 1.24
CA ILE A 21 -9.28 -3.02 1.04
C ILE A 21 -7.77 -2.80 1.05
N GLN A 22 -7.04 -3.38 2.00
CA GLN A 22 -5.58 -3.27 2.04
C GLN A 22 -4.95 -3.82 0.76
N GLY A 23 -5.40 -4.98 0.30
CA GLY A 23 -4.97 -5.58 -0.95
C GLY A 23 -5.21 -4.67 -2.17
N GLN A 24 -6.34 -3.96 -2.22
CA GLN A 24 -6.60 -2.98 -3.29
C GLN A 24 -5.62 -1.80 -3.27
N TYR A 25 -5.25 -1.29 -2.09
CA TYR A 25 -4.23 -0.24 -1.97
C TYR A 25 -2.86 -0.73 -2.44
N LEU A 26 -2.48 -1.95 -2.05
CA LEU A 26 -1.22 -2.57 -2.49
C LEU A 26 -1.19 -2.78 -4.00
N ALA A 27 -2.28 -3.29 -4.58
CA ALA A 27 -2.41 -3.49 -6.02
C ALA A 27 -2.33 -2.15 -6.77
N PHE A 28 -2.91 -1.09 -6.22
CA PHE A 28 -2.82 0.26 -6.79
C PHE A 28 -1.39 0.80 -6.75
N ILE A 29 -0.67 0.63 -5.62
CA ILE A 29 0.73 1.06 -5.50
C ILE A 29 1.61 0.42 -6.57
N TRP A 30 1.45 -0.90 -6.75
CA TRP A 30 2.19 -1.65 -7.75
C TRP A 30 1.82 -1.22 -9.18
N ALA A 31 0.53 -1.15 -9.51
CA ALA A 31 0.07 -0.76 -10.84
C ALA A 31 0.47 0.68 -11.19
N TYR A 32 0.41 1.60 -10.22
CA TYR A 32 0.85 2.98 -10.43
C TYR A 32 2.34 3.06 -10.73
N GLY A 33 3.17 2.30 -10.00
CA GLY A 33 4.60 2.19 -10.28
C GLY A 33 4.89 1.61 -11.67
N LEU A 34 4.15 0.57 -12.07
CA LEU A 34 4.28 -0.06 -13.39
C LEU A 34 3.97 0.90 -14.53
N ILE A 35 2.93 1.74 -14.38
CA ILE A 35 2.48 2.67 -15.43
C ILE A 35 3.30 3.96 -15.43
N ASN A 36 3.59 4.53 -14.26
CA ASN A 36 4.17 5.87 -14.12
C ASN A 36 5.69 5.86 -13.85
N GLY A 37 6.30 4.71 -13.62
CA GLY A 37 7.72 4.58 -13.28
C GLY A 37 8.12 5.22 -11.94
N ARG A 38 7.15 5.59 -11.10
CA ARG A 38 7.36 6.25 -9.81
C ARG A 38 6.27 5.83 -8.83
N PRO A 39 6.55 5.78 -7.51
CA PRO A 39 5.54 5.44 -6.52
C PRO A 39 4.46 6.53 -6.40
N PRO A 40 3.22 6.15 -6.06
CA PRO A 40 2.14 7.11 -5.86
C PRO A 40 2.36 7.97 -4.60
N ALA A 41 1.83 9.19 -4.61
CA ALA A 41 1.62 9.97 -3.40
C ALA A 41 0.27 9.64 -2.76
N GLU A 42 0.07 10.04 -1.50
CA GLU A 42 -1.23 9.94 -0.83
C GLU A 42 -2.34 10.61 -1.64
N ARG A 43 -2.04 11.73 -2.32
CA ARG A 43 -2.99 12.43 -3.18
C ARG A 43 -3.45 11.60 -4.38
N ASP A 44 -2.56 10.80 -4.97
CA ASP A 44 -2.93 9.89 -6.07
C ASP A 44 -3.91 8.82 -5.57
N MET A 45 -3.68 8.29 -4.37
CA MET A 45 -4.59 7.33 -3.73
C MET A 45 -5.93 7.97 -3.34
N GLN A 46 -5.93 9.19 -2.81
CA GLN A 46 -7.17 9.93 -2.55
C GLN A 46 -7.98 10.09 -3.84
N GLN A 47 -7.29 10.51 -4.91
CA GLN A 47 -7.91 10.70 -6.21
C GLN A 47 -8.38 9.40 -6.85
N PHE A 48 -7.75 8.24 -6.59
CA PHE A 48 -8.17 6.93 -7.12
C PHE A 48 -9.16 6.17 -6.25
N PHE A 49 -9.15 6.33 -4.92
CA PHE A 49 -10.09 5.66 -4.03
C PHE A 49 -11.29 6.52 -3.61
N ALA A 50 -11.29 7.82 -3.96
CA ALA A 50 -12.35 8.78 -3.63
C ALA A 50 -12.55 8.91 -2.11
N VAL A 51 -11.45 8.79 -1.37
CA VAL A 51 -11.42 8.89 0.08
C VAL A 51 -10.74 10.19 0.51
N THR A 52 -10.95 10.57 1.75
CA THR A 52 -10.34 11.78 2.33
C THR A 52 -8.85 11.56 2.64
N ALA A 53 -8.11 12.66 2.74
CA ALA A 53 -6.71 12.65 3.15
C ALA A 53 -6.42 11.87 4.45
N PRO A 54 -7.17 12.07 5.55
CA PRO A 54 -6.95 11.29 6.77
C PRO A 54 -7.19 9.79 6.57
N SER A 55 -8.16 9.37 5.75
CA SER A 55 -8.41 7.94 5.49
C SER A 55 -7.25 7.27 4.75
N VAL A 56 -6.68 7.93 3.72
CA VAL A 56 -5.48 7.41 3.04
C VAL A 56 -4.30 7.36 3.99
N HIS A 57 -4.09 8.41 4.77
CA HIS A 57 -2.98 8.47 5.72
C HIS A 57 -3.06 7.31 6.73
N GLN A 58 -4.24 7.06 7.31
CA GLN A 58 -4.47 5.94 8.22
C GLN A 58 -4.27 4.57 7.53
N MET A 59 -4.70 4.42 6.28
CA MET A 59 -4.46 3.19 5.51
C MET A 59 -2.97 2.96 5.28
N VAL A 60 -2.23 3.99 4.86
CA VAL A 60 -0.77 3.92 4.66
C VAL A 60 -0.05 3.55 5.97
N LEU A 61 -0.39 4.17 7.10
CA LEU A 61 0.16 3.81 8.40
C LEU A 61 -0.16 2.36 8.80
N THR A 62 -1.34 1.87 8.42
CA THR A 62 -1.72 0.49 8.67
C THR A 62 -0.88 -0.45 7.83
N LEU A 63 -0.77 -0.24 6.53
CA LEU A 63 0.08 -1.05 5.65
C LEU A 63 1.56 -1.05 6.10
N GLU A 64 2.07 0.09 6.57
CA GLU A 64 3.43 0.22 7.13
C GLU A 64 3.59 -0.60 8.42
N ARG A 65 2.64 -0.51 9.35
CA ARG A 65 2.64 -1.31 10.60
C ARG A 65 2.56 -2.81 10.35
N HIS A 66 1.87 -3.23 9.29
CA HIS A 66 1.79 -4.62 8.86
C HIS A 66 3.04 -5.09 8.09
N GLY A 67 4.02 -4.20 7.83
CA GLY A 67 5.22 -4.54 7.07
C GLY A 67 4.98 -4.81 5.58
N LEU A 68 3.82 -4.39 5.05
CA LEU A 68 3.44 -4.57 3.65
C LEU A 68 4.05 -3.49 2.75
N ILE A 69 4.26 -2.30 3.31
CA ILE A 69 4.93 -1.19 2.63
C ILE A 69 5.99 -0.57 3.52
N ARG A 70 6.94 0.10 2.89
CA ARG A 70 7.87 1.02 3.53
C ARG A 70 7.62 2.43 3.01
N ARG A 71 7.79 3.44 3.85
CA ARG A 71 7.79 4.84 3.42
C ARG A 71 8.82 5.66 4.18
N GLN A 72 9.11 6.85 3.68
CA GLN A 72 9.85 7.87 4.41
C GLN A 72 8.87 8.90 4.99
N PRO A 73 8.83 9.09 6.33
CA PRO A 73 7.97 10.09 6.95
C PRO A 73 8.25 11.49 6.40
N GLY A 74 7.21 12.21 6.00
CA GLY A 74 7.33 13.59 5.47
C GLY A 74 7.70 13.69 3.99
N THR A 75 7.98 12.57 3.31
CA THR A 75 8.34 12.57 1.88
C THR A 75 7.23 11.97 1.04
N ALA A 76 6.55 12.79 0.25
CA ALA A 76 5.63 12.31 -0.77
C ALA A 76 6.38 11.45 -1.80
N ARG A 77 5.74 10.38 -2.31
CA ARG A 77 6.32 9.44 -3.29
C ARG A 77 7.53 8.66 -2.77
N SER A 78 7.47 8.22 -1.52
CA SER A 78 8.48 7.36 -0.90
C SER A 78 7.96 5.96 -0.58
N ILE A 79 6.76 5.61 -1.07
CA ILE A 79 6.11 4.35 -0.76
C ILE A 79 6.74 3.23 -1.60
N GLU A 80 7.29 2.23 -0.93
CA GLU A 80 7.87 1.02 -1.50
C GLU A 80 7.06 -0.20 -1.06
N LEU A 81 6.75 -1.08 -2.01
CA LEU A 81 6.02 -2.32 -1.75
C LEU A 81 7.00 -3.40 -1.27
N LEU A 82 6.73 -4.06 -0.15
CA LEU A 82 7.60 -5.09 0.42
C LEU A 82 7.10 -6.53 0.19
N LEU A 83 6.09 -6.71 -0.66
CA LEU A 83 5.52 -8.01 -1.00
C LEU A 83 5.73 -8.36 -2.48
N ASP A 84 5.63 -9.65 -2.78
CA ASP A 84 5.67 -10.16 -4.14
C ASP A 84 4.39 -9.76 -4.91
N TYR A 85 4.53 -9.41 -6.19
CA TYR A 85 3.41 -9.05 -7.05
C TYR A 85 2.42 -10.20 -7.25
N ASN A 86 2.89 -11.45 -7.15
CA ASN A 86 2.03 -12.65 -7.26
C ASN A 86 1.01 -12.74 -6.12
N CYS A 87 1.24 -12.03 -5.03
CA CYS A 87 0.34 -11.96 -3.88
C CYS A 87 -0.67 -10.83 -3.96
N LEU A 88 -0.53 -9.93 -4.92
CA LEU A 88 -1.45 -8.81 -5.07
C LEU A 88 -2.78 -9.30 -5.66
N PRO A 89 -3.92 -8.88 -5.09
CA PRO A 89 -5.19 -9.09 -5.75
C PRO A 89 -5.25 -8.27 -7.04
N VAL A 90 -6.14 -8.68 -7.95
CA VAL A 90 -6.45 -7.87 -9.13
C VAL A 90 -6.97 -6.50 -8.67
N LEU A 91 -6.37 -5.43 -9.19
CA LEU A 91 -6.83 -4.06 -8.95
C LEU A 91 -8.23 -3.91 -9.52
N ARG A 92 -9.21 -3.74 -8.64
CA ARG A 92 -10.60 -3.52 -9.03
C ARG A 92 -10.73 -2.09 -9.52
N PRO A 93 -11.34 -1.86 -10.70
CA PRO A 93 -11.71 -0.52 -11.11
C PRO A 93 -12.64 0.08 -10.07
N ARG A 94 -12.64 1.41 -9.95
CA ARG A 94 -13.50 2.13 -9.00
C ARG A 94 -14.96 1.72 -9.23
N HIS A 95 -15.48 0.81 -8.42
CA HIS A 95 -16.91 0.67 -8.28
C HIS A 95 -17.35 1.93 -7.53
N THR A 96 -18.09 2.79 -8.23
CA THR A 96 -18.80 3.95 -7.70
C THR A 96 -19.86 3.48 -6.68
N GLY A 97 -19.41 3.02 -5.53
CA GLY A 97 -20.24 2.55 -4.42
C GLY A 97 -20.30 3.62 -3.34
N LYS A 98 -21.24 4.55 -3.51
CA LYS A 98 -21.84 5.45 -2.50
C LYS A 98 -21.04 5.60 -1.18
N THR A 99 -20.34 6.71 -1.03
CA THR A 99 -19.95 7.24 0.27
C THR A 99 -21.22 7.47 1.09
N SER A 100 -21.57 6.52 1.96
CA SER A 100 -22.55 6.75 3.02
C SER A 100 -21.87 7.60 4.08
N VAL A 101 -21.94 8.92 3.89
CA VAL A 101 -21.64 9.92 4.91
C VAL A 101 -22.75 9.81 5.96
N GLN A 102 -22.53 8.99 6.99
CA GLN A 102 -23.30 9.12 8.23
C GLN A 102 -22.58 10.16 9.08
N GLN A 103 -22.92 11.42 8.85
CA GLN A 103 -22.67 12.50 9.80
C GLN A 103 -23.58 12.27 11.02
N HIS A 104 -23.03 12.36 12.22
CA HIS A 104 -23.75 12.63 13.47
C HIS A 104 -22.98 13.72 14.20
#